data_AF-A0A354GG29-F1
#
_entry.id   AF-A0A354GG29-F1
#
_cell.length_a   1.000
_cell.length_b   1.000
_cell.length_c   1.000
_cell.angle_alpha   90.00
_cell.angle_beta   90.00
_cell.angle_gamma   90.00
#
_symmetry.space_group_name_H-M   'P 1'
#
loop_
_entity.id
_entity.type
_entity.pdbx_description
1 polymer ?
#
loop_
_entity_poly.entity_id
_entity_poly.type
_entity_poly.pdbx_seq_one_letter_code
_entity_poly.pdbx_strand_id
1 'polypeptide(L)'
;MNKICYKIIILLLFVNSLPLKAQSSLDWEVEDGYQFEMSVVAFLNLNGKTLNSENDKVGVFVGNECRGLASLIRAGVEGKYYAYLQIFSDEDNKTMRFKIYDSTSDRIIDVNKTFTFKSGSIQGDLTQAYSIAEPKLLSEAEIISFSLQDLRSLSYSYDDSKGTLIIDVFDTSDITSLAPIFELTPLAEIFYKGKKLFQE
;
A
#
# COMPACT_ATOMS: atom_id res chain seq x y z
N MET A 1 -9.99 57.52 45.74
CA MET A 1 -9.99 56.05 45.54
C MET A 1 -10.84 55.73 44.33
N ASN A 2 -10.20 55.42 43.21
CA ASN A 2 -10.85 55.22 41.91
C ASN A 2 -11.42 53.80 41.81
N LYS A 3 -12.73 53.67 41.59
CA LYS A 3 -13.38 52.37 41.34
C LYS A 3 -13.21 52.02 39.87
N ILE A 4 -12.35 51.05 39.57
CA ILE A 4 -12.16 50.50 38.23
C ILE A 4 -13.28 49.48 37.98
N CYS A 5 -14.09 49.74 36.97
CA CYS A 5 -15.22 48.90 36.56
C CYS A 5 -14.76 48.00 35.39
N TYR A 6 -14.59 46.70 35.61
CA TYR A 6 -14.31 45.77 34.51
C TYR A 6 -15.60 45.34 33.83
N LYS A 7 -15.82 45.82 32.59
CA LYS A 7 -16.81 45.25 31.67
C LYS A 7 -16.21 43.97 31.06
N ILE A 8 -16.72 42.82 31.46
CA ILE A 8 -16.40 41.53 30.84
C ILE A 8 -17.16 41.47 29.51
N ILE A 9 -16.43 41.52 28.39
CA ILE A 9 -16.98 41.34 27.04
C ILE A 9 -16.81 39.86 26.72
N ILE A 10 -17.91 39.10 26.75
CA ILE A 10 -17.94 37.70 26.34
C ILE A 10 -18.05 37.67 24.82
N LEU A 11 -16.93 37.42 24.15
CA LEU A 11 -16.87 37.20 22.70
C LEU A 11 -17.39 35.77 22.42
N LEU A 12 -18.67 35.67 22.05
CA LEU A 12 -19.27 34.45 21.51
C LEU A 12 -18.65 34.17 20.13
N LEU A 13 -17.60 33.35 20.11
CA LEU A 13 -17.09 32.74 18.88
C LEU A 13 -18.16 31.79 18.34
N PHE A 14 -18.96 32.27 17.40
CA PHE A 14 -19.76 31.43 16.51
C PHE A 14 -18.78 30.56 15.70
N VAL A 15 -18.52 29.36 16.20
CA VAL A 15 -17.90 28.30 15.41
C VAL A 15 -18.94 27.89 14.37
N ASN A 16 -18.93 28.58 13.23
CA ASN A 16 -19.64 28.11 12.05
C ASN A 16 -18.95 26.79 11.68
N SER A 17 -19.60 25.68 12.03
CA SER A 17 -19.25 24.36 11.52
C SER A 17 -19.48 24.39 10.01
N LEU A 18 -18.45 24.79 9.26
CA LEU A 18 -18.39 24.49 7.84
C LEU A 18 -18.53 22.97 7.73
N PRO A 19 -19.55 22.43 7.04
CA PRO A 19 -19.54 21.02 6.75
C PRO A 19 -18.30 20.76 5.90
N LEU A 20 -17.30 20.10 6.49
CA LEU A 20 -16.24 19.45 5.72
C LEU A 20 -16.97 18.43 4.85
N LYS A 21 -17.13 18.72 3.55
CA LYS A 21 -17.36 17.65 2.60
C LYS A 21 -16.09 16.81 2.60
N ALA A 22 -16.11 15.68 3.30
CA ALA A 22 -15.25 14.57 2.96
C ALA A 22 -15.62 14.17 1.52
N GLN A 23 -14.94 14.75 0.54
CA GLN A 23 -15.15 14.42 -0.85
C GLN A 23 -14.25 13.24 -1.20
N SER A 24 -14.72 12.04 -0.82
CA SER A 24 -14.33 10.78 -1.46
C SER A 24 -15.42 10.37 -2.46
N SER A 25 -15.95 11.31 -3.27
CA SER A 25 -16.66 10.87 -4.47
C SER A 25 -15.59 10.34 -5.43
N LEU A 26 -15.66 9.06 -5.74
CA LEU A 26 -14.77 8.42 -6.69
C LEU A 26 -15.10 8.92 -8.10
N ASP A 27 -14.49 10.04 -8.49
CA ASP A 27 -14.76 10.75 -9.75
C ASP A 27 -13.93 10.18 -10.93
N TRP A 28 -13.73 8.85 -10.96
CA TRP A 28 -13.01 8.19 -12.04
C TRP A 28 -13.94 7.96 -13.22
N GLU A 29 -13.61 8.55 -14.36
CA GLU A 29 -14.36 8.41 -15.62
C GLU A 29 -13.37 8.30 -16.77
N VAL A 30 -13.62 7.33 -17.66
CA VAL A 30 -12.82 7.13 -18.88
C VAL A 30 -13.43 7.97 -19.99
N GLU A 31 -12.65 8.88 -20.56
CA GLU A 31 -13.08 9.67 -21.71
C GLU A 31 -13.18 8.80 -22.97
N ASP A 32 -14.09 9.16 -23.87
CA ASP A 32 -14.23 8.53 -25.18
C ASP A 32 -13.23 9.08 -26.20
N GLY A 33 -13.07 8.38 -27.33
CA GLY A 33 -12.35 8.89 -28.51
C GLY A 33 -10.91 8.42 -28.68
N TYR A 34 -10.42 7.56 -27.80
CA TYR A 34 -9.10 6.96 -27.93
C TYR A 34 -9.03 5.92 -29.05
N GLN A 35 -7.89 5.87 -29.74
CA GLN A 35 -7.72 5.02 -30.92
C GLN A 35 -7.26 3.59 -30.62
N PHE A 36 -6.65 3.37 -29.46
CA PHE A 36 -6.08 2.08 -29.08
C PHE A 36 -6.61 1.60 -27.74
N GLU A 37 -6.63 0.28 -27.61
CA GLU A 37 -7.07 -0.39 -26.41
C GLU A 37 -6.14 -1.53 -25.99
N MET A 38 -6.21 -1.89 -24.72
CA MET A 38 -5.49 -2.99 -24.08
C MET A 38 -6.39 -3.60 -23.01
N SER A 39 -6.36 -4.92 -22.86
CA SER A 39 -7.14 -5.61 -21.82
C SER A 39 -6.24 -6.17 -20.73
N VAL A 40 -6.70 -6.12 -19.47
CA VAL A 40 -6.00 -6.71 -18.33
C VAL A 40 -6.99 -7.47 -17.46
N VAL A 41 -6.69 -8.75 -17.16
CA VAL A 41 -7.36 -9.51 -16.12
C VAL A 41 -6.48 -9.52 -14.88
N ALA A 42 -6.92 -8.84 -13.82
CA ALA A 42 -6.11 -8.60 -12.63
C ALA A 42 -6.81 -9.02 -11.34
N PHE A 43 -6.01 -9.27 -10.30
CA PHE A 43 -6.49 -9.27 -8.91
C PHE A 43 -5.87 -8.08 -8.17
N LEU A 44 -6.56 -7.62 -7.12
CA LEU A 44 -6.12 -6.49 -6.32
C LEU A 44 -5.69 -6.98 -4.93
N ASN A 45 -4.57 -6.45 -4.44
CA ASN A 45 -4.05 -6.77 -3.11
C ASN A 45 -3.62 -5.48 -2.40
N LEU A 46 -4.04 -5.32 -1.15
CA LEU A 46 -3.60 -4.23 -0.29
C LEU A 46 -3.04 -4.82 0.99
N ASN A 47 -1.80 -4.48 1.33
CA ASN A 47 -1.14 -4.92 2.56
C ASN A 47 -1.18 -6.45 2.76
N GLY A 48 -0.95 -7.21 1.70
CA GLY A 48 -0.95 -8.68 1.73
C GLY A 48 -2.36 -9.30 1.70
N LYS A 49 -3.42 -8.51 1.79
CA LYS A 49 -4.81 -8.97 1.72
C LYS A 49 -5.38 -8.78 0.31
N THR A 50 -5.84 -9.87 -0.30
CA THR A 50 -6.57 -9.81 -1.57
C THR A 50 -7.96 -9.20 -1.35
N LEU A 51 -8.28 -8.19 -2.14
CA LEU A 51 -9.60 -7.55 -2.15
C LEU A 51 -10.65 -8.47 -2.77
N ASN A 52 -11.87 -8.40 -2.26
CA ASN A 52 -12.92 -9.37 -2.54
C ASN A 52 -14.34 -8.80 -2.49
N SER A 53 -14.49 -7.47 -2.65
CA SER A 53 -15.79 -6.80 -2.70
C SER A 53 -16.04 -6.29 -4.11
N GLU A 54 -17.28 -6.46 -4.61
CA GLU A 54 -17.71 -5.89 -5.90
C GLU A 54 -17.74 -4.35 -5.88
N ASN A 55 -17.69 -3.75 -4.69
CA ASN A 55 -17.58 -2.30 -4.53
C ASN A 55 -16.13 -1.80 -4.62
N ASP A 56 -15.14 -2.70 -4.56
CA ASP A 56 -13.74 -2.33 -4.78
C ASP A 56 -13.51 -2.04 -6.27
N LYS A 57 -12.68 -1.05 -6.55
CA LYS A 57 -12.40 -0.62 -7.92
C LYS A 57 -10.92 -0.42 -8.17
N VAL A 58 -10.53 -0.51 -9.43
CA VAL A 58 -9.20 -0.14 -9.91
C VAL A 58 -9.33 0.79 -11.09
N GLY A 59 -8.56 1.87 -11.05
CA GLY A 59 -8.43 2.83 -12.13
C GLY A 59 -7.01 2.82 -12.68
N VAL A 60 -6.87 3.10 -13.97
CA VAL A 60 -5.60 3.22 -14.69
C VAL A 60 -5.44 4.66 -15.13
N PHE A 61 -4.25 5.24 -14.97
CA PHE A 61 -4.03 6.67 -15.16
C PHE A 61 -2.79 7.00 -15.97
N VAL A 62 -2.91 8.05 -16.79
CA VAL A 62 -1.80 8.82 -17.35
C VAL A 62 -1.87 10.21 -16.73
N GLY A 63 -0.90 10.56 -15.88
CA GLY A 63 -1.02 11.77 -15.06
C GLY A 63 -2.23 11.67 -14.13
N ASN A 64 -3.25 12.51 -14.37
CA ASN A 64 -4.53 12.55 -13.65
C ASN A 64 -5.72 12.02 -14.47
N GLU A 65 -5.53 11.70 -15.75
CA GLU A 65 -6.59 11.24 -16.64
C GLU A 65 -6.82 9.74 -16.46
N CYS A 66 -8.07 9.35 -16.21
CA CYS A 66 -8.43 7.94 -16.10
C CYS A 66 -8.55 7.34 -17.50
N ARG A 67 -7.76 6.30 -17.75
CA ARG A 67 -7.66 5.59 -19.04
C ARG A 67 -8.27 4.20 -19.00
N GLY A 68 -8.74 3.76 -17.83
CA GLY A 68 -9.40 2.48 -17.65
C GLY A 68 -9.95 2.38 -16.24
N LEU A 69 -11.13 1.77 -16.09
CA LEU A 69 -11.83 1.64 -14.82
C LEU A 69 -12.53 0.28 -14.77
N ALA A 70 -12.36 -0.44 -13.66
CA ALA A 70 -13.10 -1.68 -13.43
C ALA A 70 -13.48 -1.81 -11.95
N SER A 71 -14.66 -2.38 -11.71
CA SER A 71 -15.04 -2.94 -10.40
C SER A 71 -14.65 -4.42 -10.36
N LEU A 72 -14.53 -5.00 -9.17
CA LEU A 72 -14.25 -6.44 -9.05
C LEU A 72 -15.48 -7.28 -9.37
N ILE A 73 -15.25 -8.37 -10.11
CA ILE A 73 -16.27 -9.35 -10.47
C ILE A 73 -15.82 -10.71 -9.94
N ARG A 74 -16.74 -11.43 -9.31
CA ARG A 74 -16.48 -12.79 -8.86
C ARG A 74 -16.48 -13.76 -10.05
N ALA A 75 -15.38 -14.48 -10.25
CA ALA A 75 -15.22 -15.41 -11.37
C ALA A 75 -14.30 -16.60 -11.02
N GLY A 76 -14.26 -17.59 -11.92
CA GLY A 76 -13.42 -18.78 -11.80
C GLY A 76 -13.99 -19.87 -10.86
N VAL A 77 -13.30 -21.01 -10.82
CA VAL A 77 -13.76 -22.24 -10.12
C VAL A 77 -13.78 -22.08 -8.60
N GLU A 78 -12.91 -21.22 -8.06
CA GLU A 78 -12.78 -20.95 -6.61
C GLU A 78 -13.55 -19.69 -6.17
N GLY A 79 -14.25 -19.01 -7.09
CA GLY A 79 -15.02 -17.80 -6.79
C GLY A 79 -14.16 -16.65 -6.27
N LYS A 80 -12.99 -16.46 -6.88
CA LYS A 80 -12.08 -15.32 -6.66
C LYS A 80 -12.62 -14.07 -7.34
N TYR A 81 -12.11 -12.90 -6.94
CA TYR A 81 -12.51 -11.62 -7.49
C TYR A 81 -11.44 -11.07 -8.43
N TYR A 82 -11.89 -10.61 -9.60
CA TYR A 82 -11.02 -10.11 -10.66
C TYR A 82 -11.51 -8.78 -11.22
N ALA A 83 -10.57 -7.92 -11.59
CA ALA A 83 -10.81 -6.75 -12.40
C ALA A 83 -10.58 -7.12 -13.87
N TYR A 84 -11.60 -6.89 -14.70
CA TYR A 84 -11.51 -6.99 -16.16
C TYR A 84 -11.38 -5.57 -16.70
N LEU A 85 -10.16 -5.10 -16.85
CA LEU A 85 -9.85 -3.75 -17.28
C LEU A 85 -9.79 -3.66 -18.79
N GLN A 86 -10.53 -2.72 -19.35
CA GLN A 86 -10.25 -2.15 -20.66
C GLN A 86 -9.52 -0.82 -20.45
N ILE A 87 -8.40 -0.66 -21.12
CA ILE A 87 -7.49 0.47 -20.96
C ILE A 87 -7.30 1.11 -22.33
N PHE A 88 -7.31 2.43 -22.40
CA PHE A 88 -7.32 3.17 -23.65
C PHE A 88 -6.18 4.19 -23.76
N SER A 89 -5.71 4.44 -24.98
CA SER A 89 -4.65 5.41 -25.29
C SER A 89 -4.69 5.82 -26.76
N ASP A 90 -4.11 6.98 -27.09
CA ASP A 90 -3.83 7.39 -28.49
C ASP A 90 -2.40 7.07 -28.92
N GLU A 91 -1.56 6.64 -27.98
CA GLU A 91 -0.16 6.37 -28.21
C GLU A 91 0.23 5.03 -27.59
N ASP A 92 1.03 4.26 -28.34
CA ASP A 92 1.63 3.04 -27.85
C ASP A 92 2.83 3.33 -26.93
N ASN A 93 3.21 2.36 -26.11
CA ASN A 93 4.36 2.45 -25.20
C ASN A 93 4.29 3.56 -24.14
N LYS A 94 3.10 4.04 -23.78
CA LYS A 94 2.90 4.98 -22.67
C LYS A 94 3.07 4.30 -21.32
N THR A 95 3.68 5.01 -20.37
CA THR A 95 3.76 4.54 -18.97
C THR A 95 2.48 4.92 -18.24
N MET A 96 1.85 3.93 -17.60
CA MET A 96 0.59 4.07 -16.88
C MET A 96 0.75 3.64 -15.42
N ARG A 97 -0.12 4.17 -14.55
CA ARG A 97 -0.18 3.88 -13.12
C ARG A 97 -1.55 3.36 -12.72
N PHE A 98 -1.61 2.61 -11.62
CA PHE A 98 -2.86 2.15 -11.05
C PHE A 98 -3.22 2.94 -9.79
N LYS A 99 -4.51 3.10 -9.55
CA LYS A 99 -5.08 3.45 -8.25
C LYS A 99 -6.12 2.42 -7.86
N ILE A 100 -6.15 2.03 -6.60
CA ILE A 100 -7.15 1.12 -6.04
C ILE A 100 -8.07 1.91 -5.13
N TYR A 101 -9.37 1.72 -5.28
CA TYR A 101 -10.38 2.15 -4.31
C TYR A 101 -10.78 0.95 -3.46
N ASP A 102 -10.49 1.03 -2.15
CA ASP A 102 -10.91 0.05 -1.15
C ASP A 102 -12.22 0.50 -0.53
N SER A 103 -13.29 -0.21 -0.86
CA SER A 103 -14.65 0.08 -0.38
C SER A 103 -14.82 -0.15 1.12
N THR A 104 -13.97 -0.96 1.75
CA THR A 104 -14.04 -1.23 3.19
C THR A 104 -13.57 -0.05 4.00
N SER A 105 -12.49 0.62 3.55
CA SER A 105 -11.90 1.76 4.24
C SER A 105 -12.32 3.12 3.68
N ASP A 106 -13.04 3.15 2.55
CA ASP A 106 -13.37 4.35 1.77
C ASP A 106 -12.12 5.18 1.42
N ARG A 107 -11.11 4.50 0.87
CA ARG A 107 -9.82 5.12 0.54
C ARG A 107 -9.40 4.81 -0.88
N ILE A 108 -8.73 5.79 -1.47
CA ILE A 108 -7.97 5.64 -2.71
C ILE A 108 -6.50 5.43 -2.34
N ILE A 109 -5.90 4.40 -2.90
CA ILE A 109 -4.50 4.01 -2.71
C ILE A 109 -3.81 4.11 -4.07
N ASP A 110 -2.76 4.93 -4.15
CA ASP A 110 -1.85 4.93 -5.30
C ASP A 110 -0.98 3.66 -5.24
N VAL A 111 -0.92 2.93 -6.36
CA VAL A 111 -0.10 1.72 -6.45
C VAL A 111 1.25 2.09 -7.04
N ASN A 112 2.33 1.78 -6.33
CA ASN A 112 3.71 1.99 -6.75
C ASN A 112 4.17 0.90 -7.74
N LYS A 113 3.36 0.69 -8.78
CA LYS A 113 3.62 -0.19 -9.91
C LYS A 113 3.23 0.53 -11.18
N THR A 114 4.21 0.71 -12.07
CA THR A 114 3.97 1.19 -13.43
C THR A 114 3.95 0.04 -14.41
N PHE A 115 3.26 0.23 -15.53
CA PHE A 115 3.32 -0.67 -16.67
C PHE A 115 3.32 0.14 -17.98
N THR A 116 3.72 -0.52 -19.05
CA THR A 116 3.75 0.06 -20.40
C THR A 116 2.51 -0.41 -21.16
N PHE A 117 1.70 0.54 -21.61
CA PHE A 117 0.58 0.28 -22.51
C PHE A 117 1.08 -0.31 -23.82
N LYS A 118 0.41 -1.37 -24.29
CA LYS A 118 0.67 -2.00 -25.58
C LYS A 118 -0.64 -2.21 -26.34
N SER A 119 -0.80 -1.52 -27.45
CA SER A 119 -2.02 -1.57 -28.27
C SER A 119 -2.37 -3.01 -28.68
N GLY A 120 -3.63 -3.39 -28.50
CA GLY A 120 -4.19 -4.71 -28.82
C GLY A 120 -3.71 -5.84 -27.92
N SER A 121 -2.92 -5.56 -26.87
CA SER A 121 -2.40 -6.60 -25.98
C SER A 121 -3.39 -7.02 -24.89
N ILE A 122 -3.22 -8.25 -24.42
CA ILE A 122 -3.95 -8.80 -23.27
C ILE A 122 -2.93 -9.18 -22.21
N GLN A 123 -3.12 -8.75 -20.96
CA GLN A 123 -2.30 -9.15 -19.83
C GLN A 123 -3.10 -9.90 -18.77
N GLY A 124 -2.61 -11.10 -18.46
CA GLY A 124 -3.20 -12.00 -17.49
C GLY A 124 -4.48 -12.66 -17.99
N ASP A 125 -4.86 -13.71 -17.27
CA ASP A 125 -6.10 -14.45 -17.48
C ASP A 125 -6.57 -15.05 -16.13
N LEU A 126 -7.58 -15.92 -16.15
CA LEU A 126 -8.10 -16.54 -14.93
C LEU A 126 -7.16 -17.59 -14.30
N THR A 127 -6.19 -18.10 -15.06
CA THR A 127 -5.16 -19.03 -14.58
C THR A 127 -3.94 -18.29 -14.03
N GLN A 128 -3.54 -17.20 -14.67
CA GLN A 128 -2.44 -16.33 -14.26
C GLN A 128 -2.86 -14.86 -14.38
N ALA A 129 -3.58 -14.36 -13.38
CA ALA A 129 -4.03 -12.97 -13.35
C ALA A 129 -2.87 -12.01 -13.07
N TYR A 130 -2.96 -10.82 -13.64
CA TYR A 130 -2.02 -9.74 -13.38
C TYR A 130 -2.14 -9.24 -11.93
N SER A 131 -1.03 -9.17 -11.21
CA SER A 131 -1.05 -8.65 -9.83
C SER A 131 -0.99 -7.12 -9.83
N ILE A 132 -2.00 -6.48 -9.23
CA ILE A 132 -1.98 -5.07 -8.87
C ILE A 132 -2.00 -5.03 -7.34
N ALA A 133 -0.85 -4.71 -6.75
CA ALA A 133 -0.65 -4.81 -5.31
C ALA A 133 0.07 -3.59 -4.75
N GLU A 134 -0.40 -3.09 -3.61
CA GLU A 134 0.30 -2.07 -2.82
C GLU A 134 0.44 -2.50 -1.35
N PRO A 135 1.67 -2.54 -0.79
CA PRO A 135 2.94 -2.44 -1.50
C PRO A 135 3.10 -3.54 -2.56
N LYS A 136 4.00 -3.31 -3.53
CA LYS A 136 4.35 -4.32 -4.54
C LYS A 136 4.76 -5.62 -3.82
N LEU A 137 4.22 -6.75 -4.28
CA LEU A 137 4.64 -8.06 -3.81
C LEU A 137 6.16 -8.23 -3.99
N LEU A 138 6.85 -8.48 -2.87
CA LEU A 138 8.25 -8.87 -2.85
C LEU A 138 8.32 -10.39 -2.93
N SER A 139 9.26 -10.91 -3.72
CA SER A 139 9.53 -12.35 -3.79
C SER A 139 10.25 -12.87 -2.54
N GLU A 140 10.78 -11.97 -1.72
CA GLU A 140 11.67 -12.27 -0.60
C GLU A 140 11.27 -11.43 0.62
N ALA A 141 11.37 -12.05 1.80
CA ALA A 141 11.27 -11.38 3.09
C ALA A 141 12.68 -11.25 3.65
N GLU A 142 13.16 -10.02 3.84
CA GLU A 142 14.53 -9.73 4.26
C GLU A 142 14.55 -9.04 5.63
N ILE A 143 15.63 -9.26 6.38
CA ILE A 143 15.99 -8.45 7.53
C ILE A 143 16.81 -7.28 6.99
N ILE A 144 16.24 -6.08 7.03
CA ILE A 144 16.89 -4.83 6.59
C ILE A 144 17.98 -4.44 7.60
N SER A 145 17.67 -4.52 8.89
CA SER A 145 18.64 -4.21 9.95
C SER A 145 18.35 -4.98 11.23
N PHE A 146 19.39 -5.10 12.06
CA PHE A 146 19.34 -5.72 13.37
C PHE A 146 20.07 -4.83 14.37
N SER A 147 19.47 -4.63 15.53
CA SER A 147 20.12 -4.01 16.68
C SER A 147 19.67 -4.67 17.99
N LEU A 148 20.33 -4.32 19.08
CA LEU A 148 19.94 -4.72 20.43
C LEU A 148 19.61 -3.46 21.20
N GLN A 149 18.46 -3.46 21.88
CA GLN A 149 18.05 -2.35 22.74
C GLN A 149 19.13 -2.06 23.79
N ASP A 150 19.38 -0.78 24.04
CA ASP A 150 20.30 -0.27 25.06
C ASP A 150 21.79 -0.66 24.91
N LEU A 151 22.20 -1.25 23.77
CA LEU A 151 23.61 -1.53 23.47
C LEU A 151 24.18 -0.57 22.43
N ARG A 152 25.28 0.10 22.79
CA ARG A 152 25.91 1.13 21.93
C ARG A 152 27.13 0.64 21.15
N SER A 153 27.74 -0.47 21.56
CA SER A 153 28.97 -0.99 20.94
C SER A 153 28.82 -2.48 20.65
N LEU A 154 28.45 -2.77 19.40
CA LEU A 154 28.37 -4.13 18.86
C LEU A 154 29.00 -4.17 17.46
N SER A 155 29.54 -5.32 17.09
CA SER A 155 29.76 -5.67 15.68
C SER A 155 28.91 -6.88 15.33
N TYR A 156 28.57 -7.00 14.05
CA TYR A 156 27.87 -8.17 13.54
C TYR A 156 28.58 -8.71 12.30
N SER A 157 28.49 -10.02 12.12
CA SER A 157 28.88 -10.68 10.89
C SER A 157 27.86 -11.76 10.56
N TYR A 158 27.63 -11.99 9.27
CA TYR A 158 26.70 -13.01 8.81
C TYR A 158 27.49 -14.15 8.15
N ASP A 159 27.27 -15.37 8.62
CA ASP A 159 27.76 -16.59 7.98
C ASP A 159 26.63 -17.15 7.10
N ASP A 160 26.62 -16.74 5.83
CA ASP A 160 25.67 -17.19 4.80
C ASP A 160 25.60 -18.72 4.71
N SER A 161 26.73 -19.40 4.88
CA SER A 161 26.83 -20.85 4.73
C SER A 161 26.10 -21.61 5.83
N LYS A 162 25.90 -20.97 6.98
CA LYS A 162 25.24 -21.55 8.16
C LYS A 162 23.93 -20.83 8.54
N GLY A 163 23.56 -19.77 7.81
CA GLY A 163 22.42 -18.93 8.16
C GLY A 163 22.53 -18.35 9.57
N THR A 164 23.73 -18.00 10.02
CA THR A 164 24.00 -17.58 11.41
C THR A 164 24.44 -16.13 11.45
N LEU A 165 23.72 -15.31 12.21
CA LEU A 165 24.15 -13.97 12.60
C LEU A 165 25.00 -14.05 13.87
N ILE A 166 26.26 -13.63 13.79
CA ILE A 166 27.18 -13.54 14.92
C ILE A 166 27.20 -12.09 15.38
N ILE A 167 26.97 -11.87 16.68
CA ILE A 167 26.95 -10.54 17.29
C ILE A 167 28.02 -10.52 18.38
N ASP A 168 29.01 -9.66 18.21
CA ASP A 168 30.03 -9.40 19.23
C ASP A 168 29.60 -8.18 20.03
N VAL A 169 29.35 -8.37 21.32
CA VAL A 169 29.00 -7.30 22.26
C VAL A 169 30.28 -6.90 22.98
N PHE A 170 30.69 -5.63 22.83
CA PHE A 170 31.93 -5.12 23.44
C PHE A 170 31.70 -4.39 24.77
N ASP A 171 30.46 -4.40 25.27
CA ASP A 171 30.08 -3.74 26.52
C ASP A 171 30.00 -4.76 27.68
N THR A 172 30.13 -4.26 28.91
CA THR A 172 29.94 -5.01 30.17
C THR A 172 28.46 -5.25 30.52
N SER A 173 27.56 -4.83 29.63
CA SER A 173 26.11 -4.94 29.78
C SER A 173 25.65 -6.38 29.98
N ASP A 174 24.59 -6.54 30.77
CA ASP A 174 23.99 -7.84 31.06
C ASP A 174 23.45 -8.50 29.77
N ILE A 175 24.17 -9.50 29.27
CA ILE A 175 23.80 -10.26 28.08
C ILE A 175 22.72 -11.32 28.34
N THR A 176 22.24 -11.46 29.58
CA THR A 176 21.19 -12.42 29.92
C THR A 176 19.78 -11.93 29.58
N SER A 177 19.62 -10.63 29.32
CA SER A 177 18.33 -9.98 28.99
C SER A 177 18.44 -9.05 27.78
N LEU A 178 18.90 -9.57 26.65
CA LEU A 178 18.97 -8.84 25.39
C LEU A 178 17.60 -8.76 24.69
N ALA A 179 17.23 -7.55 24.25
CA ALA A 179 16.02 -7.31 23.46
C ALA A 179 16.41 -6.95 22.02
N PRO A 180 16.28 -7.88 21.06
CA PRO A 180 16.60 -7.61 19.66
C PRO A 180 15.53 -6.75 18.99
N ILE A 181 15.97 -5.83 18.14
CA ILE A 181 15.15 -4.95 17.31
C ILE A 181 15.49 -5.27 15.86
N PHE A 182 14.46 -5.56 15.06
CA PHE A 182 14.58 -5.93 13.65
C PHE A 182 13.82 -4.95 12.77
N GLU A 183 14.47 -4.42 11.75
CA GLU A 183 13.78 -3.82 10.61
C GLU A 183 13.66 -4.90 9.53
N LEU A 184 12.46 -5.08 9.00
CA LEU A 184 12.15 -6.08 7.98
C LEU A 184 11.58 -5.39 6.74
N THR A 185 11.59 -6.09 5.61
CA THR A 185 10.83 -5.63 4.43
C THR A 185 9.34 -5.47 4.76
N PRO A 186 8.62 -4.52 4.13
CA PRO A 186 7.21 -4.28 4.43
C PRO A 186 6.38 -5.57 4.41
N LEU A 187 5.54 -5.76 5.43
CA LEU A 187 4.68 -6.94 5.66
C LEU A 187 5.42 -8.24 5.95
N ALA A 188 6.75 -8.25 6.03
CA ALA A 188 7.49 -9.41 6.51
C ALA A 188 7.27 -9.60 8.02
N GLU A 189 7.29 -10.86 8.44
CA GLU A 189 7.13 -11.24 9.84
C GLU A 189 8.29 -12.14 10.26
N ILE A 190 8.85 -11.88 11.45
CA ILE A 190 9.90 -12.71 12.03
C ILE A 190 9.35 -13.55 13.18
N PHE A 191 9.72 -14.83 13.21
CA PHE A 191 9.26 -15.79 14.21
C PHE A 191 10.44 -16.42 14.94
N TYR A 192 10.34 -16.52 16.26
CA TYR A 192 11.26 -17.29 17.09
C TYR A 192 10.52 -18.42 17.78
N LYS A 193 10.94 -19.67 17.52
CA LYS A 193 10.29 -20.89 18.05
C LYS A 193 8.77 -20.90 17.82
N GLY A 194 8.34 -20.46 16.64
CA GLY A 194 6.93 -20.40 16.26
C GLY A 194 6.14 -19.23 16.86
N LYS A 195 6.76 -18.35 17.66
CA LYS A 195 6.13 -17.13 18.17
C LYS A 195 6.58 -15.94 17.34
N LYS A 196 5.62 -15.15 16.84
CA LYS A 196 5.91 -13.88 16.16
C LYS A 196 6.65 -12.95 17.12
N LEU A 197 7.81 -12.45 16.68
CA LEU A 197 8.51 -11.38 17.38
C LEU A 197 7.91 -10.04 16.91
N PHE A 198 7.67 -9.12 17.84
CA PHE A 198 7.11 -7.82 17.52
C PHE A 198 8.20 -6.91 16.95
N GLN A 199 7.81 -6.08 15.99
CA GLN A 199 8.57 -4.89 15.61
C GLN A 199 8.05 -3.72 16.45
N GLU A 200 8.92 -2.78 16.77
CA GLU A 200 8.54 -1.41 17.10
C GLU A 200 8.70 -0.52 15.87
#